data_AF-W4V958-F1
#
_entry.id   AF-W4V958-F1
#
_cell.length_a   1.000
_cell.length_b   1.000
_cell.length_c   1.000
_cell.angle_alpha   90.00
_cell.angle_beta   90.00
_cell.angle_gamma   90.00
#
_symmetry.space_group_name_H-M   'P 1'
#
loop_
_entity.id
_entity.type
_entity.pdbx_description
1 polymer ?
#
loop_
_entity_poly.entity_id
_entity_poly.type
_entity_poly.pdbx_seq_one_letter_code
_entity_poly.pdbx_strand_id
1 'polypeptide(L)' 'MKQLAASEVIFISKLLQLEASELSVLKGTLPFASDKDLKEMIKTSITDSETRIKGLRQFINDNNVTVAGGVQ' A
#
# COMPACT_ATOMS: atom_id res chain seq x y z
N MET A 1 22.93 6.85 2.58
CA MET A 1 21.70 6.53 1.82
C MET A 1 22.11 5.86 0.52
N LYS A 2 21.53 4.71 0.17
CA LYS A 2 21.86 3.99 -1.07
C LYS A 2 20.96 4.56 -2.17
N GLN A 3 21.53 4.98 -3.29
CA GLN A 3 20.74 5.44 -4.43
C GLN A 3 20.03 4.23 -5.04
N LEU A 4 18.70 4.28 -5.11
CA LEU A 4 17.90 3.23 -5.72
C LEU A 4 18.01 3.31 -7.25
N ALA A 5 18.07 2.16 -7.90
CA ALA A 5 17.96 2.08 -9.34
C ALA A 5 16.54 2.50 -9.77
N ALA A 6 16.42 3.01 -11.01
CA ALA A 6 15.12 3.41 -11.55
C ALA A 6 14.08 2.26 -11.54
N SER A 7 14.53 1.02 -11.75
CA SER A 7 13.68 -0.18 -11.67
C SER A 7 13.13 -0.40 -10.26
N GLU A 8 13.94 -0.16 -9.22
CA GLU A 8 13.53 -0.29 -7.81
C GLU A 8 12.51 0.80 -7.44
N VAL A 9 12.72 2.04 -7.90
CA VAL A 9 11.77 3.16 -7.73
C VAL A 9 10.42 2.83 -8.36
N ILE A 10 10.41 2.33 -9.60
CA ILE A 10 9.18 1.94 -10.30
C ILE A 10 8.50 0.79 -9.56
N PHE A 11 9.25 -0.21 -9.11
CA PHE A 11 8.73 -1.36 -8.39
C PHE A 11 8.04 -0.95 -7.09
N ILE A 12 8.70 -0.14 -6.26
CA ILE A 12 8.15 0.35 -4.98
C ILE A 12 6.90 1.21 -5.21
N SER A 13 6.93 2.08 -6.24
CA SER A 13 5.78 2.91 -6.59
C SER A 13 4.56 2.06 -7.00
N LYS A 14 4.80 0.98 -7.76
CA LYS A 14 3.75 0.02 -8.14
C LYS A 14 3.22 -0.77 -6.93
N LEU A 15 4.09 -1.19 -6.02
CA LEU A 15 3.67 -1.85 -4.78
C LEU A 15 2.78 -0.94 -3.95
N LEU A 16 3.14 0.35 -3.79
CA LEU A 16 2.31 1.30 -3.05
C LEU A 16 0.92 1.48 -3.70
N GLN A 17 0.85 1.55 -5.04
CA GLN A 17 -0.42 1.62 -5.76
C GLN A 17 -1.27 0.36 -5.60
N LEU A 18 -0.64 -0.82 -5.61
CA LEU A 18 -1.31 -2.10 -5.39
C LEU A 18 -1.92 -2.16 -3.99
N GLU A 19 -1.14 -1.85 -2.96
CA GLU A 19 -1.60 -1.87 -1.56
C GLU A 19 -2.75 -0.87 -1.32
N ALA A 20 -2.68 0.32 -1.94
CA ALA A 20 -3.77 1.29 -1.87
C ALA A 20 -5.06 0.76 -2.53
N SER A 21 -4.93 0.03 -3.63
CA SER A 21 -6.05 -0.60 -4.34
C SER A 21 -6.65 -1.75 -3.52
N GLU A 22 -5.81 -2.61 -2.94
CA GLU A 22 -6.22 -3.68 -2.03
C GLU A 22 -6.98 -3.13 -0.82
N LEU A 23 -6.44 -2.09 -0.16
CA LEU A 23 -7.11 -1.43 0.96
C LEU A 23 -8.50 -0.91 0.58
N SER A 24 -8.63 -0.33 -0.62
CA SER A 24 -9.93 0.14 -1.13
C SER A 24 -10.92 -1.01 -1.30
N VAL A 25 -10.48 -2.13 -1.87
CA VAL A 25 -11.30 -3.34 -2.03
C VAL A 25 -11.72 -3.91 -0.68
N LEU A 26 -10.79 -4.04 0.28
CA LEU A 26 -11.08 -4.56 1.62
C LEU A 26 -12.11 -3.69 2.36
N LYS A 27 -11.92 -2.36 2.34
CA LYS A 27 -12.87 -1.40 2.94
C LYS A 27 -14.22 -1.44 2.25
N GLY A 28 -14.26 -1.59 0.93
CA GLY A 28 -15.49 -1.74 0.16
C GLY A 28 -16.21 -3.07 0.42
N THR A 29 -15.46 -4.13 0.75
CA THR A 29 -16.01 -5.47 0.98
C THR A 29 -16.55 -5.65 2.39
N LEU A 30 -15.94 -5.03 3.39
CA LEU A 30 -16.28 -5.18 4.81
C LEU A 30 -17.79 -5.04 5.13
N PRO A 31 -18.55 -4.07 4.57
CA PRO A 31 -19.98 -3.92 4.84
C PRO A 31 -20.84 -5.10 4.39
N PHE A 32 -20.35 -5.90 3.42
CA PHE A 32 -21.09 -7.01 2.82
C PHE A 32 -20.75 -8.37 3.43
N ALA A 33 -19.68 -8.46 4.23
CA ALA A 33 -19.40 -9.67 5.00
C ALA A 33 -20.49 -9.84 6.07
N SER A 34 -21.05 -11.04 6.21
CA SER A 34 -22.03 -11.36 7.26
C SER A 34 -21.43 -12.26 8.34
N ASP A 35 -20.55 -13.18 7.93
CA ASP A 35 -19.79 -14.05 8.82
C ASP A 35 -18.85 -13.25 9.73
N LYS A 36 -18.83 -13.60 11.02
CA LYS A 36 -18.07 -12.88 12.04
C LYS A 36 -16.57 -13.04 11.84
N ASP A 37 -16.11 -14.25 11.57
CA ASP A 37 -14.69 -14.55 11.44
C ASP A 37 -14.14 -13.93 10.16
N LEU A 38 -14.93 -13.94 9.08
CA LEU A 38 -14.63 -13.20 7.86
C LEU A 38 -14.53 -11.69 8.09
N LYS A 39 -15.46 -11.08 8.85
CA LYS A 39 -15.38 -9.64 9.20
C LYS A 39 -14.11 -9.31 9.95
N GLU A 40 -13.76 -10.10 10.97
CA GLU A 40 -12.54 -9.87 11.75
C GLU A 40 -11.29 -10.05 10.88
N MET A 41 -11.26 -11.06 10.02
CA MET A 41 -10.19 -11.23 9.04
C MET A 41 -10.03 -10.01 8.14
N ILE A 42 -11.12 -9.49 7.56
CA ILE A 42 -11.08 -8.29 6.71
C ILE A 42 -10.57 -7.07 7.49
N LYS A 43 -10.98 -6.88 8.75
CA LYS A 43 -10.47 -5.78 9.60
C LYS A 43 -8.97 -5.90 9.88
N THR A 44 -8.49 -7.11 10.16
CA THR A 44 -7.06 -7.37 10.30
C THR A 44 -6.32 -7.05 9.00
N SER A 45 -6.82 -7.53 7.85
CA SER A 45 -6.21 -7.24 6.54
C SER A 45 -6.20 -5.73 6.20
N ILE A 46 -7.23 -4.98 6.60
CA ILE A 46 -7.26 -3.51 6.48
C ILE A 46 -6.10 -2.90 7.28
N THR A 47 -5.95 -3.31 8.54
CA THR A 47 -4.90 -2.81 9.44
C THR A 47 -3.50 -3.15 8.90
N ASP A 48 -3.32 -4.37 8.40
CA ASP A 48 -2.07 -4.82 7.79
C ASP A 48 -1.74 -4.00 6.54
N SER A 49 -2.73 -3.78 5.66
CA SER A 49 -2.55 -2.97 4.43
C SER A 49 -2.18 -1.53 4.78
N GLU A 50 -2.84 -0.91 5.77
CA GLU A 50 -2.51 0.43 6.24
C GLU A 50 -1.08 0.51 6.79
N THR A 51 -0.65 -0.53 7.51
CA THR A 51 0.72 -0.65 8.02
C THR A 51 1.74 -0.76 6.89
N ARG A 52 1.47 -1.59 5.85
CA ARG A 52 2.33 -1.72 4.67
C ARG A 52 2.41 -0.43 3.88
N ILE A 53 1.29 0.26 3.65
CA ILE A 53 1.25 1.58 3.00
C ILE A 53 2.11 2.59 3.75
N LYS A 54 1.99 2.64 5.08
CA LYS A 54 2.80 3.54 5.92
C LYS A 54 4.29 3.22 5.78
N GLY A 55 4.67 1.95 5.85
CA GLY A 55 6.05 1.51 5.68
C GLY A 55 6.62 1.86 4.30
N LEU A 56 5.87 1.62 3.23
CA LEU A 56 6.28 1.94 1.85
C LEU A 56 6.45 3.46 1.67
N ARG A 57 5.54 4.28 2.19
CA ARG A 57 5.66 5.75 2.15
C ARG A 57 6.89 6.23 2.91
N GLN A 58 7.13 5.67 4.10
CA GLN A 58 8.33 6.01 4.89
C GLN A 58 9.60 5.65 4.12
N PHE A 59 9.65 4.44 3.52
CA PHE A 59 10.79 4.01 2.72
C PHE A 59 11.05 4.93 1.51
N ILE A 60 10.00 5.34 0.79
CA ILE A 60 10.09 6.29 -0.33
C ILE A 60 10.68 7.62 0.14
N ASN A 61 10.17 8.16 1.25
CA ASN A 61 10.63 9.42 1.83
C ASN A 61 12.10 9.34 2.26
N ASP A 62 12.48 8.28 2.99
CA ASP A 62 13.83 8.09 3.52
C ASP A 62 14.89 7.91 2.42
N ASN A 63 14.48 7.48 1.23
CA ASN A 63 15.37 7.26 0.09
C ASN A 63 15.25 8.34 -1.00
N ASN A 64 14.55 9.46 -0.73
CA ASN A 64 14.32 10.53 -1.71
C ASN A 64 13.86 10.00 -3.07
N VAL A 65 12.98 9.00 -3.06
CA VAL A 65 12.42 8.44 -4.27
C VAL A 65 11.51 9.49 -4.89
N THR A 66 12.08 10.31 -5.76
CA THR A 66 11.32 11.16 -6.66
C THR A 66 10.64 10.24 -7.65
N VAL A 67 9.31 10.25 -7.66
CA VAL A 67 8.53 9.51 -8.65
C VAL A 67 8.95 10.05 -10.02
N ALA A 68 9.82 9.32 -10.71
CA ALA A 68 10.20 9.59 -12.09
C ALA A 68 8.98 9.27 -12.96
N GLY A 69 8.06 10.23 -13.03
CA GLY A 69 6.75 10.07 -13.62
C GLY A 69 5.87 11.19 -13.12
N GLY A 70 6.12 12.40 -13.63
CA GLY A 70 5.25 13.53 -13.39
C GLY A 70 3.81 13.18 -13.74
N VAL A 71 2.92 13.44 -12.80
CA VAL A 71 1.61 14.03 -13.10
C VAL A 71 1.44 15.10 -12.04
N GLN A 72 1.53 16.36 -12.48
CA GLN A 72 0.97 17.51 -11.77
C GLN A 72 -0.55 17.38 -11.74
#